data_AF-A0A916NH33-F1
#
_entry.id   AF-A0A916NH33-F1
#
_cell.length_a   1.000
_cell.length_b   1.000
_cell.length_c   1.000
_cell.angle_alpha   90.00
_cell.angle_beta   90.00
_cell.angle_gamma   90.00
#
_symmetry.space_group_name_H-M   'P 1'
#
loop_
_entity.id
_entity.type
_entity.pdbx_description
1 polymer ?
#
loop_
_entity_poly.entity_id
_entity_poly.type
_entity_poly.pdbx_seq_one_letter_code
_entity_poly.pdbx_strand_id
1 'polypeptide(L)'
;MNAGAERPGGAGRGADGRPVETGLGVDPRPAESGLSDAERYERGMTVRREVLSDAHVDRAIAGTSGFTADFQDYITRNAWGDIWSRPGLSRRERSVAVLTAMLALGHHGEFKMHVAAARRNGLTVDEIKEVILQAGLYCGVPVANEGFRLASEVLEGLGEL
;
A
#
# COMPACT_ATOMS: atom_id res chain seq x y z
N MET A 1 -35.94 -50.08 -16.53
CA MET A 1 -35.68 -49.19 -15.38
C MET A 1 -34.17 -48.96 -15.31
N ASN A 2 -33.80 -47.69 -15.28
CA ASN A 2 -32.49 -47.08 -14.97
C ASN A 2 -31.23 -47.45 -15.79
N ALA A 3 -30.68 -46.47 -16.51
CA ALA A 3 -29.44 -45.79 -16.13
C ALA A 3 -29.08 -44.75 -17.22
N GLY A 4 -29.43 -43.49 -16.98
CA GLY A 4 -28.96 -42.37 -17.78
C GLY A 4 -27.48 -42.14 -17.50
N ALA A 5 -26.64 -42.33 -18.52
CA ALA A 5 -25.25 -41.91 -18.47
C ALA A 5 -25.19 -40.39 -18.64
N GLU A 6 -24.93 -39.68 -17.55
CA GLU A 6 -24.57 -38.26 -17.58
C GLU A 6 -23.29 -38.08 -18.39
N ARG A 7 -23.34 -37.17 -19.37
CA ARG A 7 -22.15 -36.78 -20.14
C ARG A 7 -21.28 -35.89 -19.26
N PRO A 8 -19.95 -36.08 -19.23
CA PRO A 8 -19.07 -35.20 -18.46
C PRO A 8 -19.13 -33.77 -19.02
N GLY A 9 -19.25 -32.80 -18.12
CA GLY A 9 -19.35 -31.37 -18.42
C GLY A 9 -18.24 -30.91 -19.36
N GLY A 10 -18.65 -30.44 -20.54
CA GLY A 10 -17.72 -29.87 -21.52
C GLY A 10 -17.19 -28.53 -21.01
N ALA A 11 -15.87 -28.40 -20.95
CA ALA A 11 -15.19 -27.13 -20.73
C ALA A 11 -15.65 -26.10 -21.77
N GLY A 12 -16.15 -24.94 -21.31
CA GLY A 12 -16.56 -23.85 -22.18
C GLY A 12 -15.40 -23.40 -23.07
N ARG A 13 -15.63 -23.36 -24.38
CA ARG A 13 -14.67 -22.85 -25.36
C ARG A 13 -14.98 -21.39 -25.66
N GLY A 14 -13.94 -20.58 -25.82
CA GLY A 14 -14.06 -19.20 -26.31
C GLY A 14 -14.53 -19.18 -27.77
N ALA A 15 -14.90 -17.99 -28.27
CA ALA A 15 -15.36 -17.78 -29.65
C ALA A 15 -14.32 -18.19 -30.73
N ASP A 16 -13.07 -18.38 -30.35
CA ASP A 16 -11.96 -18.83 -31.19
C ASP A 16 -11.61 -20.33 -31.02
N GLY A 17 -12.43 -21.07 -30.27
CA GLY A 17 -12.25 -22.51 -30.05
C GLY A 17 -11.15 -22.90 -29.06
N ARG A 18 -10.45 -21.93 -28.43
CA ARG A 18 -9.46 -22.21 -27.38
C ARG A 18 -10.12 -22.51 -26.03
N PRO A 19 -9.47 -23.30 -25.15
CA PRO A 19 -9.95 -23.51 -23.79
C PRO A 19 -10.04 -22.17 -23.05
N VAL A 20 -11.15 -21.90 -22.37
CA VAL A 20 -11.23 -20.80 -21.40
C VAL A 20 -10.49 -21.26 -20.15
N GLU A 21 -9.28 -20.74 -19.92
CA GLU A 21 -8.60 -20.96 -18.65
C GLU A 21 -9.40 -20.26 -17.55
N THR A 22 -10.03 -21.06 -16.69
CA THR A 22 -10.65 -20.57 -15.45
C THR A 22 -9.54 -20.12 -14.52
N GLY A 23 -9.19 -18.83 -14.59
CA GLY A 23 -8.16 -18.19 -13.80
C GLY A 23 -8.48 -18.16 -12.31
N LEU A 24 -8.23 -19.27 -11.63
CA LEU A 24 -8.02 -19.35 -10.18
C LEU A 24 -6.67 -20.04 -9.99
N GLY A 25 -5.57 -19.27 -10.04
CA GLY A 25 -4.25 -19.85 -9.73
C GLY A 25 -3.01 -19.21 -10.35
N VAL A 26 -3.06 -18.00 -10.94
CA VAL A 26 -1.84 -17.29 -11.33
C VAL A 26 -1.94 -15.85 -10.89
N ASP A 27 -1.15 -15.51 -9.88
CA ASP A 27 -0.94 -14.14 -9.43
C ASP A 27 -0.27 -13.33 -10.57
N PRO A 28 -0.89 -12.27 -11.10
CA PRO A 28 -0.47 -11.56 -12.31
C PRO A 28 0.77 -10.67 -12.11
N ARG A 29 1.50 -10.78 -10.99
CA ARG A 29 2.71 -10.00 -10.75
C ARG A 29 3.79 -10.33 -11.80
N PRO A 30 4.47 -9.33 -12.38
CA PRO A 30 5.65 -9.57 -13.21
C PRO A 30 6.63 -10.45 -12.44
N ALA A 31 7.15 -11.48 -13.09
CA ALA A 31 7.98 -12.56 -12.54
C ALA A 31 9.34 -12.14 -11.93
N GLU A 32 9.51 -10.90 -11.47
CA GLU A 32 10.79 -10.30 -11.07
C GLU A 32 11.08 -10.30 -9.56
N SER A 33 10.31 -11.02 -8.75
CA SER A 33 10.91 -11.50 -7.50
C SER A 33 10.50 -12.93 -7.28
N GLY A 34 11.36 -13.86 -7.67
CA GLY A 34 11.29 -15.27 -7.27
C GLY A 34 11.45 -15.50 -5.77
N LEU A 35 11.12 -14.49 -4.95
CA LEU A 35 11.11 -14.56 -3.51
C LEU A 35 9.92 -15.38 -3.04
N SER A 36 10.17 -16.23 -2.08
CA SER A 36 9.17 -16.84 -1.23
C SER A 36 8.43 -15.79 -0.40
N ASP A 37 7.30 -16.19 0.17
CA ASP A 37 6.53 -15.31 1.05
C ASP A 37 7.29 -14.96 2.34
N ALA A 38 8.13 -15.87 2.84
CA ALA A 38 9.02 -15.60 3.97
C ALA A 38 10.05 -14.51 3.61
N GLU A 39 10.70 -14.61 2.45
CA GLU A 39 11.65 -13.58 2.01
C GLU A 39 10.98 -12.22 1.76
N ARG A 40 9.75 -12.21 1.23
CA ARG A 40 8.95 -10.98 1.10
C ARG A 40 8.61 -10.40 2.47
N TYR A 41 8.31 -11.24 3.45
CA TYR A 41 8.01 -10.78 4.80
C TYR A 41 9.24 -10.12 5.44
N GLU A 42 10.40 -10.78 5.39
CA GLU A 42 11.65 -10.24 5.93
C GLU A 42 12.05 -8.91 5.26
N ARG A 43 12.04 -8.88 3.92
CA ARG A 43 12.27 -7.62 3.18
C ARG A 43 11.25 -6.56 3.56
N GLY A 44 9.98 -6.96 3.68
CA GLY A 44 8.89 -6.07 4.07
C GLY A 44 9.10 -5.48 5.46
N MET A 45 9.60 -6.26 6.41
CA MET A 45 9.90 -5.78 7.75
C MET A 45 11.02 -4.74 7.76
N THR A 46 12.11 -4.98 7.03
CA THR A 46 13.19 -3.99 6.86
C THR A 46 12.64 -2.68 6.31
N VAL A 47 11.93 -2.78 5.18
CA VAL A 47 11.40 -1.61 4.47
C VAL A 47 10.34 -0.86 5.29
N ARG A 48 9.46 -1.58 5.98
CA ARG A 48 8.42 -0.98 6.83
C ARG A 48 9.06 -0.16 7.94
N ARG A 49 10.16 -0.63 8.53
CA ARG A 49 10.91 0.08 9.57
C ARG A 49 11.62 1.31 9.04
N GLU A 50 12.27 1.23 7.89
CA GLU A 50 12.88 2.38 7.23
C GLU A 50 11.85 3.49 6.95
N VAL A 51 10.67 3.12 6.45
CA VAL A 51 9.63 4.09 6.09
C VAL A 51 8.89 4.61 7.32
N LEU A 52 8.45 3.74 8.24
CA LEU A 52 7.56 4.12 9.34
C LEU A 52 8.26 4.35 10.68
N SER A 53 9.56 4.06 10.79
CA SER A 53 10.37 3.95 12.02
C SER A 53 10.14 2.69 12.85
N ASP A 54 11.20 2.26 13.54
CA ASP A 54 11.15 1.13 14.48
C ASP A 54 10.08 1.33 15.55
N ALA A 55 10.03 2.49 16.19
CA ALA A 55 9.08 2.77 17.25
C ALA A 55 7.61 2.62 16.80
N HIS A 56 7.30 2.98 15.55
CA HIS A 56 5.95 2.77 15.01
C HIS A 56 5.69 1.27 14.78
N VAL A 57 6.64 0.58 14.14
CA VAL A 57 6.49 -0.83 13.79
C VAL A 57 6.40 -1.71 15.04
N ASP A 58 7.19 -1.42 16.06
CA ASP A 58 7.16 -2.16 17.33
C ASP A 58 5.80 -2.00 18.02
N ARG A 59 5.22 -0.80 18.04
CA ARG A 59 3.85 -0.58 18.55
C ARG A 59 2.81 -1.34 17.75
N ALA A 60 2.93 -1.38 16.43
CA ALA A 60 2.00 -2.10 15.57
C ALA A 60 2.09 -3.63 15.79
N ILE A 61 3.29 -4.18 15.95
CA ILE A 61 3.51 -5.59 16.26
C ILE A 61 2.94 -5.92 17.65
N ALA A 62 3.23 -5.11 18.67
CA ALA A 62 2.72 -5.33 20.02
C ALA A 62 1.18 -5.27 20.09
N GLY A 63 0.55 -4.45 19.24
CA GLY A 63 -0.90 -4.37 19.11
C GLY A 63 -1.54 -5.43 18.20
N THR A 64 -0.74 -6.35 17.64
CA THR A 64 -1.27 -7.41 16.78
C THR A 64 -2.03 -8.43 17.62
N SER A 65 -3.25 -8.74 17.20
CA SER A 65 -4.12 -9.74 17.82
C SER A 65 -4.32 -10.91 16.85
N GLY A 66 -4.87 -12.03 17.34
CA GLY A 66 -5.26 -13.13 16.46
C GLY A 66 -6.21 -12.72 15.34
N PHE A 67 -7.05 -11.70 15.56
CA PHE A 67 -7.97 -11.17 14.55
C PHE A 67 -7.25 -10.34 13.45
N THR A 68 -6.15 -9.69 13.78
CA THR A 68 -5.42 -8.79 12.86
C THR A 68 -4.14 -9.40 12.28
N ALA A 69 -3.71 -10.56 12.78
CA ALA A 69 -2.44 -11.20 12.41
C ALA A 69 -2.32 -11.43 10.90
N ASP A 70 -3.32 -12.06 10.28
CA ASP A 70 -3.30 -12.36 8.84
C ASP A 70 -3.22 -11.08 8.00
N PHE A 71 -3.89 -10.01 8.43
CA PHE A 71 -3.81 -8.72 7.76
C PHE A 71 -2.43 -8.08 7.94
N GLN A 72 -1.83 -8.15 9.13
CA GLN A 72 -0.48 -7.63 9.38
C GLN A 72 0.57 -8.35 8.55
N ASP A 73 0.47 -9.68 8.43
CA ASP A 73 1.32 -10.47 7.55
C ASP A 73 1.11 -10.07 6.07
N TYR A 74 -0.15 -10.02 5.62
CA TYR A 74 -0.50 -9.63 4.26
C TYR A 74 0.07 -8.26 3.88
N ILE A 75 -0.13 -7.23 4.70
CA ILE A 75 0.40 -5.89 4.38
C ILE A 75 1.92 -5.84 4.46
N THR A 76 2.54 -6.60 5.37
CA THR A 76 4.01 -6.69 5.49
C THR A 76 4.62 -7.21 4.20
N ARG A 77 4.10 -8.32 3.67
CA ARG A 77 4.58 -8.91 2.42
C ARG A 77 4.26 -8.06 1.20
N ASN A 78 3.04 -7.53 1.09
CA ASN A 78 2.56 -6.93 -0.16
C ASN A 78 2.85 -5.43 -0.26
N ALA A 79 2.56 -4.65 0.79
CA ALA A 79 2.83 -3.22 0.73
C ALA A 79 4.35 -2.99 0.80
N TRP A 80 4.99 -3.51 1.84
CA TRP A 80 6.39 -3.21 2.15
C TRP A 80 7.35 -4.13 1.41
N GLY A 81 7.07 -5.43 1.46
CA GLY A 81 7.88 -6.47 0.85
C GLY A 81 7.79 -6.53 -0.67
N ASP A 82 6.79 -5.91 -1.30
CA ASP A 82 6.65 -5.86 -2.75
C ASP A 82 6.61 -4.40 -3.23
N ILE A 83 5.45 -3.75 -3.22
CA ILE A 83 5.24 -2.47 -3.92
C ILE A 83 6.25 -1.39 -3.54
N TRP A 84 6.45 -1.16 -2.25
CA TRP A 84 7.39 -0.17 -1.74
C TRP A 84 8.86 -0.51 -2.01
N SER A 85 9.17 -1.80 -2.20
CA SER A 85 10.51 -2.31 -2.50
C SER A 85 10.86 -2.33 -3.99
N ARG A 86 9.88 -2.10 -4.89
CA ARG A 86 10.11 -2.18 -6.34
C ARG A 86 10.97 -1.01 -6.86
N PRO A 87 11.80 -1.26 -7.89
CA PRO A 87 12.44 -0.18 -8.63
C PRO A 87 11.40 0.66 -9.40
N GLY A 88 11.84 1.77 -9.99
CA GLY A 88 11.03 2.65 -10.83
C GLY A 88 10.62 3.95 -10.13
N LEU A 89 10.09 3.87 -8.90
CA LEU A 89 9.84 5.05 -8.07
C LEU A 89 10.65 4.98 -6.78
N SER A 90 11.36 6.06 -6.48
CA SER A 90 12.04 6.28 -5.22
C SER A 90 11.05 6.36 -4.05
N ARG A 91 11.58 6.24 -2.82
CA ARG A 91 10.78 6.39 -1.59
C ARG A 91 10.11 7.75 -1.50
N ARG A 92 10.80 8.80 -1.98
CA ARG A 92 10.29 10.17 -2.05
C ARG A 92 9.05 10.24 -2.94
N GLU A 93 9.16 9.75 -4.18
CA GLU A 93 8.06 9.79 -5.16
C GLU A 93 6.86 8.95 -4.69
N ARG A 94 7.10 7.80 -4.05
CA ARG A 94 6.03 7.00 -3.44
C ARG A 94 5.34 7.74 -2.29
N SER A 95 6.10 8.44 -1.46
CA SER A 95 5.54 9.29 -0.39
C SER A 95 4.65 10.40 -0.94
N VAL A 96 5.04 11.08 -2.03
CA VAL A 96 4.19 12.06 -2.71
C VAL A 96 2.85 11.43 -3.10
N ALA A 97 2.90 10.29 -3.81
CA ALA A 97 1.68 9.62 -4.28
C ALA A 97 0.76 9.19 -3.12
N VAL A 98 1.34 8.64 -2.04
CA VAL A 98 0.57 8.20 -0.86
C VAL A 98 -0.04 9.39 -0.13
N LEU A 99 0.71 10.48 0.07
CA LEU A 99 0.17 11.68 0.72
C LEU A 99 -1.01 12.25 -0.06
N THR A 100 -0.89 12.39 -1.38
CA THR A 100 -1.99 12.84 -2.23
C THR A 100 -3.20 11.91 -2.13
N ALA A 101 -3.00 10.60 -2.23
CA ALA A 101 -4.09 9.63 -2.19
C ALA A 101 -4.81 9.59 -0.84
N MET A 102 -4.07 9.54 0.28
CA MET A 102 -4.67 9.50 1.62
C MET A 102 -5.42 10.77 1.93
N LEU A 103 -4.89 11.93 1.49
CA LEU A 103 -5.55 13.20 1.68
C LEU A 103 -6.82 13.32 0.83
N ALA A 104 -6.74 12.99 -0.46
CA ALA A 104 -7.88 13.04 -1.38
C ALA A 104 -9.04 12.10 -0.97
N LEU A 105 -8.72 10.95 -0.37
CA LEU A 105 -9.70 9.97 0.10
C LEU A 105 -10.22 10.24 1.53
N GLY A 106 -9.71 11.27 2.22
CA GLY A 106 -10.10 11.59 3.60
C GLY A 106 -9.59 10.58 4.63
N HIS A 107 -8.52 9.84 4.34
CA HIS A 107 -7.90 8.87 5.24
C HIS A 107 -6.91 9.56 6.18
N HIS A 108 -7.41 10.42 7.07
CA HIS A 108 -6.59 11.37 7.82
C HIS A 108 -5.56 10.72 8.77
N GLY A 109 -5.89 9.58 9.37
CA GLY A 109 -4.95 8.83 10.22
C GLY A 109 -3.73 8.33 9.43
N GLU A 110 -3.99 7.74 8.25
CA GLU A 110 -2.95 7.31 7.32
C GLU A 110 -2.15 8.50 6.78
N PHE A 111 -2.82 9.60 6.43
CA PHE A 111 -2.16 10.82 5.99
C PHE A 111 -1.15 11.32 7.04
N LYS A 112 -1.56 11.47 8.30
CA LYS A 112 -0.66 11.93 9.39
C LYS A 112 0.54 11.00 9.56
N MET A 113 0.30 9.69 9.59
CA MET A 113 1.38 8.71 9.67
C MET A 113 2.37 8.86 8.49
N HIS A 114 1.84 9.06 7.28
CA HIS A 114 2.64 9.20 6.08
C HIS A 114 3.31 10.56 5.93
N VAL A 115 2.87 11.63 6.61
CA VAL A 115 3.62 12.90 6.69
C VAL A 115 4.96 12.67 7.39
N ALA A 116 4.96 12.02 8.56
CA ALA A 116 6.20 11.68 9.24
C ALA A 116 7.08 10.71 8.43
N ALA A 117 6.45 9.78 7.69
CA ALA A 117 7.16 8.87 6.78
C ALA A 117 7.79 9.60 5.59
N ALA A 118 7.10 10.58 5.02
CA ALA A 118 7.60 11.40 3.92
C ALA A 118 8.85 12.17 4.33
N ARG A 119 8.88 12.73 5.55
CA ARG A 119 10.05 13.36 6.14
C ARG A 119 11.24 12.40 6.24
N ARG A 120 11.04 11.18 6.76
CA ARG A 120 12.08 10.13 6.80
C ARG A 120 12.57 9.71 5.41
N ASN A 121 11.66 9.63 4.44
CA ASN A 121 11.99 9.34 3.05
C ASN A 121 12.68 10.54 2.36
N GLY A 122 12.77 11.69 3.01
CA GLY A 122 13.58 12.83 2.64
C GLY A 122 12.80 14.05 2.13
N LEU A 123 11.47 13.98 1.95
CA LEU A 123 10.69 15.13 1.44
C LEU A 123 10.87 16.32 2.38
N THR A 124 11.15 17.52 1.87
CA THR A 124 11.18 18.77 2.65
C THR A 124 9.79 19.16 3.18
N VAL A 125 9.73 20.01 4.21
CA VAL A 125 8.46 20.60 4.67
C VAL A 125 7.78 21.37 3.53
N ASP A 126 8.58 22.09 2.72
CA ASP A 126 8.07 22.81 1.55
C ASP A 126 7.56 21.86 0.46
N GLU A 127 8.21 20.73 0.22
CA GLU A 127 7.71 19.72 -0.73
C GLU A 127 6.37 19.12 -0.25
N ILE A 128 6.19 18.87 1.05
CA ILE A 128 4.91 18.41 1.60
C ILE A 128 3.82 19.48 1.42
N LYS A 129 4.15 20.75 1.65
CA LYS A 129 3.26 21.90 1.37
C LYS A 129 2.83 21.93 -0.10
N GLU A 130 3.75 21.77 -1.05
CA GLU A 130 3.43 21.73 -2.48
C GLU A 130 2.49 20.57 -2.84
N VAL A 131 2.67 19.39 -2.22
CA VAL A 131 1.76 18.25 -2.41
C VAL A 131 0.33 18.58 -1.94
N ILE A 132 0.19 19.27 -0.80
CA ILE A 132 -1.12 19.66 -0.26
C ILE A 132 -1.78 20.74 -1.14
N LEU A 133 -1.00 21.71 -1.65
CA LEU A 133 -1.49 22.72 -2.59
C LEU A 133 -1.99 22.08 -3.89
N GLN A 134 -1.21 21.16 -4.45
CA GLN A 134 -1.60 20.41 -5.64
C GLN A 134 -2.89 19.61 -5.40
N ALA A 135 -3.02 18.94 -4.25
CA ALA A 135 -4.25 18.25 -3.87
C ALA A 135 -5.43 19.22 -3.74
N GLY A 136 -5.23 20.42 -3.20
CA GLY A 136 -6.26 21.46 -3.15
C GLY A 136 -6.80 21.85 -4.53
N LEU A 137 -5.93 21.94 -5.54
CA LEU A 137 -6.32 22.27 -6.91
C LEU A 137 -7.23 21.20 -7.54
N TYR A 138 -6.90 19.92 -7.36
CA TYR A 138 -7.61 18.81 -8.03
C TYR A 138 -8.70 18.15 -7.19
N CYS A 139 -8.63 18.27 -5.87
CA CYS A 139 -9.55 17.63 -4.92
C CYS A 139 -10.39 18.65 -4.12
N GLY A 140 -10.13 19.95 -4.29
CA GLY A 140 -10.90 21.05 -3.71
C GLY A 140 -10.25 21.66 -2.46
N VAL A 141 -10.55 22.94 -2.25
CA VAL A 141 -10.01 23.74 -1.12
C VAL A 141 -10.24 23.11 0.26
N PRO A 142 -11.40 22.48 0.57
CA PRO A 142 -11.59 21.83 1.88
C PRO A 142 -10.57 20.72 2.17
N VAL A 143 -10.14 19.97 1.15
CA VAL A 143 -9.13 18.91 1.28
C VAL A 143 -7.78 19.53 1.65
N ALA A 144 -7.38 20.64 1.02
CA ALA A 144 -6.14 21.34 1.37
C ALA A 144 -6.19 21.94 2.78
N ASN A 145 -7.31 22.55 3.19
CA ASN A 145 -7.47 23.10 4.55
C ASN A 145 -7.22 22.03 5.62
N GLU A 146 -7.81 20.85 5.44
CA GLU A 146 -7.63 19.73 6.36
C GLU A 146 -6.20 19.16 6.26
N GLY A 147 -5.65 19.05 5.05
CA GLY A 147 -4.28 18.61 4.82
C GLY A 147 -3.24 19.48 5.53
N PHE A 148 -3.37 20.81 5.43
CA PHE A 148 -2.50 21.75 6.14
C PHE A 148 -2.60 21.59 7.65
N ARG A 149 -3.83 21.54 8.19
CA ARG A 149 -4.05 21.37 9.63
C ARG A 149 -3.39 20.09 10.16
N LEU A 150 -3.60 18.97 9.47
CA LEU A 150 -3.07 17.65 9.86
C LEU A 150 -1.55 17.58 9.71
N ALA A 151 -0.99 18.15 8.63
CA ALA A 151 0.45 18.16 8.40
C ALA A 151 1.16 19.04 9.44
N SER A 152 0.61 20.23 9.76
CA SER A 152 1.14 21.09 10.81
C SER A 152 1.24 20.37 12.14
N GLU A 153 0.19 19.69 12.58
CA GLU A 153 0.19 18.93 13.85
C GLU A 153 1.33 17.91 13.90
N VAL A 154 1.58 17.20 12.79
CA VAL A 154 2.65 16.20 12.72
C VAL A 154 4.02 16.87 12.73
N LEU A 155 4.21 17.94 11.95
CA LEU A 155 5.51 18.62 11.81
C LEU A 155 5.91 19.39 13.07
N GLU A 156 4.96 20.03 13.76
CA GLU A 156 5.16 20.62 15.09
C GLU A 156 5.59 19.54 16.09
N GLY A 157 4.94 18.37 16.07
CA GLY A 157 5.34 17.22 16.90
C GLY A 157 6.74 16.68 16.59
N LEU A 158 7.27 16.96 15.40
CA LEU A 158 8.65 16.65 15.00
C LEU A 158 9.64 17.79 15.29
N GLY A 159 9.16 18.98 15.69
CA GLY A 159 9.98 20.17 15.88
C GLY A 159 10.49 20.80 14.57
N GLU A 160 9.74 20.63 13.48
CA GLU A 160 10.11 21.10 12.14
C GLU A 160 9.30 22.32 11.65
N LEU A 161 8.39 22.82 12.50
CA LEU A 161 7.66 24.09 12.37
C LEU A 161 7.79 24.85 13.70
#